data_AF-A0AAW9NFK6-F1
#
_entry.id   AF-A0AAW9NFK6-F1
#
_cell.length_a   1.000
_cell.length_b   1.000
_cell.length_c   1.000
_cell.angle_alpha   90.00
_cell.angle_beta   90.00
_cell.angle_gamma   90.00
#
_symmetry.space_group_name_H-M   'P 1'
#
loop_
_entity.id
_entity.type
_entity.pdbx_description
1 polymer ?
#
loop_
_entity_poly.entity_id
_entity_poly.type
_entity_poly.pdbx_seq_one_letter_code
_entity_poly.pdbx_strand_id
1 'polypeptide(L)'
;MSNMKSFIFVLLIFAVFGFPYLLTITIDTFQQQYFMKVTTEIPELIKAEGGISPLVKEMTNKIERTGIQITYSQSDVVRFGEEIVIHYQYEYPNVKGLEQLETQNTVTVMKRE
;
A
#
# COMPACT_ATOMS: atom_id res chain seq x y z
N MET A 1 -49.44 -0.21 5.57
CA MET A 1 -48.74 1.10 5.64
C MET A 1 -47.66 1.17 6.73
N SER A 2 -47.82 0.55 7.91
CA SER A 2 -46.80 0.55 8.98
C SER A 2 -45.43 0.00 8.51
N ASN A 3 -45.42 -1.20 7.89
CA ASN A 3 -44.19 -1.86 7.44
C ASN A 3 -43.39 -1.05 6.40
N MET A 4 -44.08 -0.29 5.54
CA MET A 4 -43.44 0.53 4.51
C MET A 4 -42.70 1.73 5.11
N LYS A 5 -43.26 2.35 6.16
CA LYS A 5 -42.59 3.44 6.89
C LYS A 5 -41.38 2.95 7.67
N SER A 6 -41.51 1.79 8.33
CA SER A 6 -40.38 1.15 9.03
C SER A 6 -39.26 0.75 8.06
N PHE A 7 -39.60 0.22 6.89
CA PHE A 7 -38.62 -0.13 5.86
C PHE A 7 -37.86 1.10 5.33
N ILE A 8 -38.59 2.19 5.02
CA ILE A 8 -37.97 3.45 4.58
C ILE A 8 -37.05 4.01 5.68
N PHE A 9 -37.47 3.93 6.94
CA PHE A 9 -36.63 4.38 8.07
C PHE A 9 -35.33 3.58 8.20
N VAL A 10 -35.39 2.25 8.06
CA VAL A 10 -34.19 1.40 8.04
C VAL A 10 -33.29 1.72 6.85
N LEU A 11 -33.86 1.94 5.66
CA LEU A 11 -33.09 2.37 4.49
C LEU A 11 -32.38 3.71 4.70
N LEU A 12 -33.03 4.67 5.35
CA LEU A 12 -32.41 5.97 5.68
C LEU A 12 -31.25 5.80 6.65
N ILE A 13 -31.42 5.00 7.70
CA ILE A 13 -30.31 4.68 8.64
C ILE A 13 -29.17 4.00 7.90
N PHE A 14 -29.47 3.02 7.05
CA PHE A 14 -28.44 2.35 6.25
C PHE A 14 -27.75 3.33 5.29
N ALA A 15 -28.48 4.19 4.61
CA ALA A 15 -27.88 5.17 3.69
C ALA A 15 -26.95 6.16 4.40
N VAL A 16 -27.30 6.59 5.62
CA VAL A 16 -26.52 7.57 6.39
C VAL A 16 -25.35 6.92 7.12
N PHE A 17 -25.50 5.70 7.63
CA PHE A 17 -24.49 5.06 8.49
C PHE A 17 -23.91 3.78 7.88
N GLY A 18 -24.76 2.89 7.38
CA GLY A 18 -24.33 1.59 6.86
C GLY A 18 -23.51 1.70 5.57
N PHE A 19 -23.99 2.47 4.59
CA PHE A 19 -23.33 2.63 3.30
C PHE A 19 -21.97 3.33 3.41
N PRO A 20 -21.81 4.46 4.13
CA PRO A 20 -20.50 5.06 4.35
C PRO A 20 -19.54 4.15 5.11
N TYR A 21 -20.05 3.37 6.08
CA TYR A 21 -19.24 2.41 6.82
C TYR A 21 -18.69 1.29 5.93
N LEU A 22 -19.54 0.69 5.08
CA LEU A 22 -19.11 -0.33 4.14
C LEU A 22 -18.12 0.23 3.10
N LEU A 23 -18.34 1.44 2.61
CA LEU A 23 -17.39 2.11 1.72
C LEU A 23 -16.04 2.31 2.39
N THR A 24 -16.03 2.76 3.66
CA THR A 24 -14.79 2.96 4.44
C THR A 24 -13.97 1.66 4.47
N ILE A 25 -14.60 0.56 4.92
CA ILE A 25 -13.94 -0.76 4.98
C ILE A 25 -13.45 -1.22 3.62
N THR A 26 -14.26 -1.00 2.58
CA THR A 26 -13.93 -1.43 1.23
C THR A 26 -12.69 -0.70 0.73
N ILE A 27 -12.67 0.64 0.85
CA ILE A 27 -11.51 1.47 0.47
C ILE A 27 -10.28 1.02 1.26
N ASP A 28 -10.37 0.92 2.58
CA ASP A 28 -9.25 0.50 3.44
C ASP A 28 -8.70 -0.86 3.03
N THR A 29 -9.58 -1.83 2.77
CA THR A 29 -9.18 -3.19 2.37
C THR A 29 -8.45 -3.16 1.03
N PHE A 30 -8.98 -2.45 0.03
CA PHE A 30 -8.34 -2.33 -1.28
C PHE A 30 -6.96 -1.67 -1.17
N GLN A 31 -6.87 -0.57 -0.41
CA GLN A 31 -5.64 0.19 -0.27
C GLN A 31 -4.57 -0.57 0.53
N GLN A 32 -4.96 -1.24 1.61
CA GLN A 32 -4.06 -2.11 2.37
C GLN A 32 -3.58 -3.30 1.54
N GLN A 33 -4.44 -3.95 0.76
CA GLN A 33 -4.03 -5.06 -0.12
C GLN A 33 -3.04 -4.59 -1.18
N TYR A 34 -3.30 -3.43 -1.80
CA TYR A 34 -2.38 -2.84 -2.76
C TYR A 34 -1.03 -2.50 -2.12
N PHE A 35 -1.05 -1.86 -0.94
CA PHE A 35 0.16 -1.54 -0.18
C PHE A 35 0.95 -2.79 0.19
N MET A 36 0.30 -3.81 0.74
CA MET A 36 0.93 -5.08 1.09
C MET A 36 1.58 -5.75 -0.12
N LYS A 37 0.89 -5.75 -1.27
CA LYS A 37 1.43 -6.30 -2.52
C LYS A 37 2.72 -5.58 -2.93
N VAL A 38 2.70 -4.24 -2.97
CA VAL A 38 3.87 -3.43 -3.29
C VAL A 38 5.03 -3.71 -2.33
N THR A 39 4.75 -3.73 -1.02
CA THR A 39 5.76 -3.94 0.01
C THR A 39 6.34 -5.36 -0.01
N THR A 40 5.68 -6.31 -0.69
CA THR A 40 6.18 -7.68 -0.88
C THR A 40 6.95 -7.82 -2.18
N GLU A 41 6.44 -7.25 -3.28
CA GLU A 41 7.04 -7.36 -4.62
C GLU A 41 8.35 -6.59 -4.75
N ILE A 42 8.46 -5.38 -4.18
CA ILE A 42 9.68 -4.56 -4.29
C ILE A 42 10.89 -5.27 -3.64
N PRO A 43 10.79 -5.81 -2.41
CA PRO A 43 11.84 -6.62 -1.82
C PRO A 43 12.24 -7.84 -2.64
N GLU A 44 11.26 -8.56 -3.19
CA GLU A 44 11.51 -9.75 -4.01
C GLU A 44 12.24 -9.39 -5.31
N LEU A 45 11.86 -8.29 -5.95
CA LEU A 45 12.53 -7.78 -7.14
C LEU A 45 13.98 -7.38 -6.83
N ILE A 46 14.23 -6.71 -5.70
CA ILE A 46 15.58 -6.37 -5.25
C ILE A 46 16.42 -7.63 -5.00
N LYS A 47 15.85 -8.68 -4.41
CA LYS A 47 16.53 -9.97 -4.21
C LYS A 47 16.85 -10.64 -5.55
N ALA A 48 15.92 -10.63 -6.49
CA ALA A 48 16.08 -11.27 -7.80
C ALA A 48 17.13 -10.58 -8.67
N GLU A 49 17.13 -9.24 -8.65
CA GLU A 49 18.06 -8.40 -9.40
C GLU A 49 19.43 -8.35 -8.71
N GLY A 50 19.49 -8.54 -7.40
CA GLY A 50 20.73 -8.45 -6.62
C GLY A 50 21.06 -7.02 -6.19
N GLY A 51 20.05 -6.16 -6.01
CA GLY A 51 20.21 -4.76 -5.62
C GLY A 51 19.19 -3.83 -6.26
N ILE A 52 19.45 -2.52 -6.18
CA ILE A 52 18.59 -1.48 -6.76
C ILE A 52 18.96 -1.28 -8.24
N SER A 53 18.57 -2.24 -9.08
CA SER A 53 18.81 -2.21 -10.53
C SER A 53 17.90 -1.20 -11.25
N PRO A 54 18.16 -0.87 -12.53
CA PRO A 54 17.28 0.00 -13.32
C PRO A 54 15.83 -0.50 -13.38
N LEU A 55 15.62 -1.82 -13.37
CA LEU A 55 14.28 -2.43 -13.35
C LEU A 55 13.55 -2.15 -12.03
N VAL A 56 14.26 -2.26 -10.89
CA VAL A 56 13.72 -1.88 -9.58
C VAL A 56 13.36 -0.41 -9.57
N LYS A 57 14.22 0.47 -10.09
CA LYS A 57 13.97 1.92 -10.16
C LYS A 57 12.76 2.25 -11.03
N GLU A 58 12.61 1.60 -12.18
CA GLU A 58 11.43 1.78 -13.05
C GLU A 58 10.14 1.37 -12.35
N MET A 59 10.14 0.21 -11.67
CA MET A 59 8.96 -0.26 -10.93
C MET A 59 8.62 0.67 -9.76
N THR A 60 9.64 1.12 -9.03
CA THR A 60 9.50 2.07 -7.92
C THR A 60 8.91 3.39 -8.41
N ASN A 61 9.45 3.97 -9.47
CA ASN A 61 8.93 5.20 -10.09
C ASN A 61 7.46 5.06 -10.54
N LYS A 62 7.07 3.87 -11.02
CA LYS A 62 5.68 3.59 -11.40
C LYS A 62 4.76 3.53 -10.18
N ILE A 63 5.23 2.97 -9.07
CA ILE A 63 4.51 2.88 -7.80
C ILE A 63 4.43 4.27 -7.13
N GLU A 64 5.47 5.09 -7.19
CA GLU A 64 5.43 6.43 -6.60
C GLU A 64 4.37 7.33 -7.21
N ARG A 65 4.05 7.12 -8.49
CA ARG A 65 2.94 7.81 -9.17
C ARG A 65 1.56 7.47 -8.61
N THR A 66 1.42 6.38 -7.83
CA THR A 66 0.16 6.02 -7.16
C THR A 66 0.03 6.60 -5.76
N GLY A 67 1.04 7.35 -5.30
CA GLY A 67 1.06 8.04 -4.00
C GLY A 67 1.85 7.31 -2.91
N ILE A 68 2.42 6.14 -3.21
CA ILE A 68 3.29 5.42 -2.27
C ILE A 68 4.71 5.99 -2.37
N GLN A 69 5.21 6.60 -1.30
CA GLN A 69 6.59 7.05 -1.20
C GLN A 69 7.48 5.88 -0.77
N ILE A 70 8.56 5.65 -1.50
CA ILE A 70 9.51 4.56 -1.23
C ILE A 70 10.89 5.18 -1.03
N THR A 71 11.48 4.97 0.15
CA THR A 71 12.81 5.47 0.47
C THR A 71 13.74 4.31 0.80
N TYR A 72 14.91 4.29 0.16
CA TYR A 72 15.95 3.29 0.41
C TYR A 72 17.02 3.88 1.34
N SER A 73 17.54 3.08 2.27
CA SER A 73 18.66 3.48 3.13
C SER A 73 19.98 3.68 2.38
N GLN A 74 20.10 3.16 1.15
CA GLN A 74 21.29 3.24 0.32
C GLN A 74 20.93 3.63 -1.11
N SER A 75 21.77 4.46 -1.74
CA SER A 75 21.45 5.14 -3.00
C SER A 75 21.79 4.37 -4.28
N ASP A 76 22.72 3.41 -4.26
CA ASP A 76 23.15 2.65 -5.45
C ASP A 76 23.91 1.35 -5.10
N VAL A 77 23.94 0.42 -6.07
CA VAL A 77 24.66 -0.88 -6.15
C VAL A 77 25.16 -1.41 -4.81
N VAL A 78 24.34 -2.28 -4.23
CA VAL A 78 24.52 -2.80 -2.88
C VAL A 78 25.39 -4.04 -2.95
N ARG A 79 26.42 -4.14 -2.11
CA ARG A 79 27.37 -5.26 -2.17
C ARG A 79 26.69 -6.55 -1.71
N PHE A 80 27.18 -7.68 -2.21
CA PHE A 80 26.75 -8.99 -1.73
C PHE A 80 26.88 -9.06 -0.20
N GLY A 81 25.79 -9.42 0.48
CA GLY A 81 25.70 -9.52 1.94
C GLY A 81 25.31 -8.24 2.66
N GLU A 82 25.12 -7.11 1.96
CA GLU A 82 24.59 -5.88 2.57
C GLU A 82 23.06 -5.92 2.70
N GLU A 83 22.57 -5.26 3.74
CA GLU A 83 21.15 -5.10 4.02
C GLU A 83 20.64 -3.76 3.48
N ILE A 84 19.58 -3.83 2.69
CA ILE A 84 18.83 -2.68 2.20
C ILE A 84 17.60 -2.54 3.08
N VAL A 85 17.49 -1.39 3.74
CA VAL A 85 16.27 -1.02 4.46
C VAL A 85 15.41 -0.19 3.51
N ILE A 86 14.16 -0.59 3.38
CA ILE A 86 13.17 0.05 2.53
C ILE A 86 12.04 0.57 3.40
N HIS A 87 11.84 1.88 3.38
CA HIS A 87 10.76 2.56 4.05
C HIS A 87 9.65 2.85 3.05
N TYR A 88 8.42 2.51 3.42
CA TYR A 88 7.23 2.75 2.63
C TYR A 88 6.29 3.64 3.42
N GLN A 89 5.83 4.72 2.80
CA GLN A 89 4.78 5.59 3.34
C GLN A 89 3.71 5.74 2.27
N TYR A 90 2.45 5.51 2.64
CA TYR A 90 1.32 5.65 1.73
C TYR A 90 0.20 6.44 2.37
N GLU A 91 -0.16 7.55 1.75
CA GLU A 91 -1.31 8.36 2.15
C GLU A 91 -2.42 8.20 1.11
N TYR A 92 -3.63 7.88 1.57
CA TYR A 92 -4.78 7.72 0.68
C TYR A 92 -6.05 8.35 1.26
N PRO A 93 -6.96 8.82 0.39
CA PRO A 93 -8.24 9.36 0.80
C PRO A 93 -9.23 8.23 1.13
N ASN A 94 -9.92 8.39 2.24
CA ASN A 94 -11.03 7.57 2.68
C ASN A 94 -12.26 8.46 2.97
N VAL A 95 -13.42 7.85 3.21
CA VAL A 95 -14.70 8.52 3.50
C VAL A 95 -14.60 9.47 4.70
N LYS A 96 -13.73 9.17 5.67
CA LYS A 96 -13.55 9.96 6.89
C LYS A 96 -12.42 11.00 6.81
N GLY A 97 -11.56 10.94 5.80
CA GLY A 97 -10.37 11.79 5.70
C GLY A 97 -9.18 11.06 5.07
N LEU A 98 -7.99 11.63 5.24
CA LEU A 98 -6.74 10.99 4.82
C LEU A 98 -6.32 9.96 5.86
N GLU A 99 -5.95 8.78 5.38
CA GLU A 99 -5.36 7.69 6.16
C GLU A 99 -3.92 7.49 5.71
N GLN A 100 -3.07 7.05 6.62
CA GLN A 100 -1.64 6.83 6.39
C GLN A 100 -1.26 5.40 6.76
N LEU A 101 -0.51 4.74 5.88
CA LEU A 101 0.11 3.45 6.11
C LEU A 101 1.63 3.61 6.04
N GLU A 102 2.31 3.05 7.02
CA GLU A 102 3.76 3.02 7.07
C GLU A 102 4.24 1.60 7.33
N THR A 103 5.29 1.19 6.62
CA THR A 103 5.99 -0.04 6.93
C THR A 103 7.45 0.04 6.53
N GLN A 104 8.23 -0.87 7.07
CA GLN A 104 9.65 -1.00 6.79
C GLN A 104 9.97 -2.46 6.51
N ASN A 105 10.67 -2.72 5.41
CA ASN A 105 11.19 -4.05 5.09
C ASN A 105 12.70 -4.01 4.94
N THR A 106 13.34 -5.11 5.34
CA THR A 106 14.78 -5.30 5.18
C THR A 106 15.05 -6.42 4.18
N VAL A 107 15.99 -6.19 3.28
CA VAL A 107 16.39 -7.13 2.23
C VAL A 107 17.88 -7.34 2.24
N THR A 108 18.32 -8.57 2.45
CA THR A 108 19.72 -8.96 2.29
C THR A 108 19.99 -9.33 0.84
N VAL A 109 20.98 -8.70 0.21
CA VAL A 109 21.39 -8.99 -1.17
C VAL A 109 22.23 -10.26 -1.19
N MET A 110 21.67 -11.35 -1.73
CA MET A 110 22.30 -12.67 -1.77
C MET A 110 22.80 -13.07 -3.16
N LYS A 111 22.79 -12.15 -4.14
CA LYS A 111 23.23 -12.40 -5.52
C LYS A 111 24.53 -11.63 -5.78
N ARG A 112 25.54 -12.33 -6.30
CA ARG A 112 26.76 -11.73 -6.86
C ARG A 112 26.49 -11.49 -8.35
N GLU A 113 26.70 -10.26 -8.83
CA GLU A 113 26.89 -10.02 -10.26
C GLU A 113 28.08 -10.83 -10.78
#